data_AF-A0A966E6X8-F1
#
_entry.id   AF-A0A966E6X8-F1
#
_cell.length_a   1.000
_cell.length_b   1.000
_cell.length_c   1.000
_cell.angle_alpha   90.00
_cell.angle_beta   90.00
_cell.angle_gamma   90.00
#
_symmetry.space_group_name_H-M   'P 1'
#
loop_
_entity.id
_entity.type
_entity.pdbx_description
1 polymer ?
#
loop_
_entity_poly.entity_id
_entity_poly.type
_entity_poly.pdbx_seq_one_letter_code
_entity_poly.pdbx_strand_id
1 'polypeptide(L)'
;MSWNRHTQASSTLLYRLISLYLLGVGSAHAHIPLTPNILNDALIEIEQAQAAVSEETEPGNRAAALYDSAVAASKLMTLLNQEVQLHGFDQKALLDAAVARALELGAEIIWSEDHEQYFYTGGAYRQYLAIVPDGIEAANSRYQLIELGFYLGSTDSREELAARAAVESDFLRVYPEFGNAERVAMFLAIDYRDLWRLCSASDDRDCAEHYAKLNRKHLDAAAARYADGRTGELARTLLQRFEAEIANAQ
;
A
#
# COMPACT_ATOMS: atom_id res chain seq x y z
N MET A 1 26.58 -22.69 6.48
CA MET A 1 25.82 -21.44 6.32
C MET A 1 24.83 -21.61 5.17
N SER A 2 23.66 -22.21 5.42
CA SER A 2 22.63 -22.45 4.40
C SER A 2 21.22 -22.42 5.01
N TRP A 3 20.94 -21.38 5.80
CA TRP A 3 19.61 -21.10 6.31
C TRP A 3 19.27 -19.69 5.85
N ASN A 4 18.58 -19.55 4.73
CA ASN A 4 17.92 -18.28 4.32
C ASN A 4 17.02 -18.38 3.07
N ARG A 5 16.90 -19.53 2.39
CA ARG A 5 16.06 -19.61 1.18
C ARG A 5 14.60 -20.01 1.42
N HIS A 6 14.26 -20.55 2.59
CA HIS A 6 12.90 -21.03 2.86
C HIS A 6 11.96 -19.99 3.51
N THR A 7 12.51 -19.01 4.24
CA THR A 7 11.72 -17.92 4.86
C THR A 7 11.26 -16.87 3.84
N GLN A 8 12.11 -16.51 2.86
CA GLN A 8 11.77 -15.56 1.80
C GLN A 8 10.72 -16.05 0.80
N ALA A 9 10.67 -17.38 0.56
CA ALA A 9 9.68 -17.99 -0.32
C ALA A 9 8.26 -18.03 0.31
N SER A 10 8.17 -17.92 1.64
CA SER A 10 6.91 -18.04 2.39
C SER A 10 6.18 -16.70 2.52
N SER A 11 6.94 -15.58 2.58
CA SER A 11 6.37 -14.23 2.57
C SER A 11 5.78 -13.89 1.19
N THR A 12 6.51 -14.15 0.11
CA THR A 12 6.07 -13.91 -1.28
C THR A 12 4.76 -14.62 -1.63
N LEU A 13 4.54 -15.86 -1.15
CA LEU A 13 3.28 -16.58 -1.34
C LEU A 13 2.09 -15.94 -0.61
N LEU A 14 2.31 -15.33 0.56
CA LEU A 14 1.24 -14.68 1.32
C LEU A 14 0.90 -13.29 0.75
N TYR A 15 1.92 -12.52 0.33
CA TYR A 15 1.73 -11.28 -0.42
C TYR A 15 1.00 -11.56 -1.74
N ARG A 16 1.37 -12.61 -2.48
CA ARG A 16 0.66 -13.05 -3.69
C ARG A 16 -0.77 -13.50 -3.42
N LEU A 17 -1.04 -14.23 -2.34
CA LEU A 17 -2.41 -14.63 -1.97
C LEU A 17 -3.27 -13.41 -1.61
N ILE A 18 -2.71 -12.39 -0.95
CA ILE A 18 -3.43 -11.14 -0.67
C ILE A 18 -3.66 -10.37 -1.97
N SER A 19 -2.65 -10.22 -2.84
CA SER A 19 -2.81 -9.63 -4.17
C SER A 19 -3.86 -10.35 -5.02
N LEU A 20 -3.94 -11.68 -4.97
CA LEU A 20 -4.96 -12.46 -5.67
C LEU A 20 -6.36 -12.33 -5.04
N TYR A 21 -6.46 -12.16 -3.72
CA TYR A 21 -7.73 -12.03 -2.99
C TYR A 21 -8.32 -10.61 -3.12
N LEU A 22 -7.46 -9.62 -3.37
CA LEU A 22 -7.78 -8.21 -3.61
C LEU A 22 -8.29 -7.90 -5.03
N LEU A 23 -8.09 -8.81 -5.98
CA LEU A 23 -8.66 -8.72 -7.33
C LEU A 23 -10.12 -9.20 -7.30
N GLY A 24 -11.00 -8.30 -6.86
CA GLY A 24 -12.45 -8.47 -6.99
C GLY A 24 -12.83 -8.88 -8.40
N VAL A 25 -13.79 -9.80 -8.49
CA VAL A 25 -14.42 -10.30 -9.72
C VAL A 25 -14.67 -9.14 -10.68
N GLY A 26 -13.85 -9.07 -11.73
CA GLY A 26 -14.01 -8.10 -12.80
C GLY A 26 -15.37 -8.30 -13.44
N SER A 27 -16.30 -7.38 -13.17
CA SER A 27 -17.47 -7.23 -14.03
C SER A 27 -16.94 -6.92 -15.42
N ALA A 28 -17.32 -7.73 -16.41
CA ALA A 28 -16.94 -7.59 -17.80
C ALA A 28 -17.44 -6.25 -18.36
N HIS A 29 -16.71 -5.18 -18.05
CA HIS A 29 -16.81 -3.89 -18.71
C HIS A 29 -16.09 -4.02 -20.04
N ALA A 30 -16.70 -3.51 -21.10
CA ALA A 30 -16.05 -3.41 -22.40
C ALA A 30 -14.69 -2.73 -22.20
N HIS A 31 -13.63 -3.47 -22.52
CA HIS A 31 -12.26 -3.06 -22.29
C HIS A 31 -11.93 -1.83 -23.14
N ILE A 32 -11.53 -0.73 -22.51
CA ILE A 32 -10.99 0.43 -23.21
C ILE A 32 -9.47 0.26 -23.19
N PRO A 33 -8.82 -0.10 -24.32
CA PRO A 33 -7.37 -0.22 -24.36
C PRO A 33 -6.72 1.13 -24.05
N LEU A 34 -5.54 1.11 -23.41
CA LEU A 34 -4.78 2.34 -23.27
C LEU A 34 -4.42 2.83 -24.67
N THR A 35 -4.97 3.98 -25.04
CA THR A 35 -4.65 4.67 -26.29
C THR A 35 -3.78 5.87 -25.99
N PRO A 36 -3.00 6.35 -26.98
CA PRO A 36 -2.26 7.61 -26.84
C PRO A 36 -3.13 8.79 -26.38
N ASN A 37 -4.41 8.83 -26.75
CA ASN A 37 -5.33 9.89 -26.33
C ASN A 37 -5.65 9.80 -24.84
N ILE A 38 -6.02 8.61 -24.33
CA ILE A 38 -6.32 8.40 -22.91
C ILE A 38 -5.10 8.72 -22.05
N LEU A 39 -3.92 8.28 -22.51
CA LEU A 39 -2.68 8.59 -21.81
C LEU A 39 -2.39 10.10 -21.82
N ASN A 40 -2.53 10.75 -22.97
CA ASN A 40 -2.30 12.18 -23.09
C ASN A 40 -3.27 13.00 -22.21
N ASP A 41 -4.54 12.60 -22.13
CA ASP A 41 -5.52 13.24 -21.26
C ASP A 41 -5.12 13.13 -19.78
N ALA A 42 -4.64 11.96 -19.34
CA ALA A 42 -4.13 11.78 -17.99
C ALA A 42 -2.87 12.63 -17.70
N LEU A 43 -1.97 12.77 -18.68
CA LEU A 43 -0.78 13.61 -18.54
C LEU A 43 -1.13 15.11 -18.51
N ILE A 44 -2.12 15.55 -19.29
CA ILE A 44 -2.65 16.92 -19.22
C ILE A 44 -3.27 17.19 -17.85
N GLU A 45 -4.00 16.24 -17.26
CA GLU A 45 -4.56 16.38 -15.92
C GLU A 45 -3.45 16.60 -14.86
N ILE A 46 -2.35 15.83 -14.94
CA ILE A 46 -1.19 16.02 -14.06
C ILE A 46 -0.56 17.40 -14.27
N GLU A 47 -0.35 17.81 -15.52
CA GLU A 47 0.23 19.12 -15.85
C GLU A 47 -0.61 20.28 -15.30
N GLN A 48 -1.94 20.23 -15.49
CA GLN A 48 -2.87 21.23 -14.96
C GLN A 48 -2.86 21.28 -13.44
N ALA A 49 -2.85 20.12 -12.78
CA ALA A 49 -2.81 20.06 -11.32
C ALA A 49 -1.48 20.64 -10.77
N GLN A 50 -0.36 20.40 -11.45
CA GLN A 50 0.95 20.93 -11.06
C GLN A 50 1.08 22.44 -11.32
N ALA A 51 0.48 22.93 -12.41
CA ALA A 51 0.35 24.36 -12.65
C ALA A 51 -0.44 25.03 -11.51
N ALA A 52 -1.58 24.44 -11.12
CA ALA A 52 -2.38 24.94 -10.00
C ALA A 52 -1.61 24.98 -8.67
N VAL A 53 -0.80 23.94 -8.37
CA VAL A 53 0.09 23.95 -7.20
C VAL A 53 1.11 25.09 -7.28
N SER A 54 1.63 25.39 -8.46
CA SER A 54 2.68 26.42 -8.65
C SER A 54 2.12 27.84 -8.56
N GLU A 55 0.90 28.06 -9.04
CA GLU A 55 0.22 29.36 -9.04
C GLU A 55 -0.35 29.71 -7.66
N GLU A 56 -0.68 28.71 -6.83
CA GLU A 56 -1.34 28.94 -5.56
C GLU A 56 -0.39 29.29 -4.42
N THR A 57 -0.72 30.38 -3.73
CA THR A 57 0.07 30.99 -2.65
C THR A 57 -0.61 30.86 -1.29
N GLU A 58 -1.94 30.73 -1.26
CA GLU A 58 -2.69 30.52 -0.03
C GLU A 58 -2.53 29.06 0.44
N PRO A 59 -2.07 28.81 1.69
CA PRO A 59 -1.74 27.46 2.14
C PRO A 59 -2.88 26.44 2.01
N GLY A 60 -4.12 26.84 2.29
CA GLY A 60 -5.29 25.95 2.22
C GLY A 60 -5.61 25.53 0.78
N ASN A 61 -5.60 26.48 -0.15
CA ASN A 61 -5.82 26.20 -1.56
C ASN A 61 -4.64 25.42 -2.16
N ARG A 62 -3.41 25.75 -1.75
CA ARG A 62 -2.21 25.03 -2.19
C ARG A 62 -2.25 23.57 -1.74
N ALA A 63 -2.74 23.31 -0.53
CA ALA A 63 -2.99 21.95 -0.07
C ALA A 63 -4.02 21.24 -0.95
N ALA A 64 -5.16 21.85 -1.25
CA ALA A 64 -6.15 21.25 -2.16
C ALA A 64 -5.54 20.89 -3.53
N ALA A 65 -4.77 21.82 -4.13
CA ALA A 65 -4.08 21.58 -5.39
C ALA A 65 -3.03 20.44 -5.30
N LEU A 66 -2.32 20.31 -4.17
CA LEU A 66 -1.40 19.20 -3.94
C LEU A 66 -2.13 17.85 -3.85
N TYR A 67 -3.30 17.81 -3.21
CA TYR A 67 -4.12 16.61 -3.19
C TYR A 67 -4.60 16.25 -4.60
N ASP A 68 -5.11 17.21 -5.36
CA ASP A 68 -5.57 16.98 -6.74
C ASP A 68 -4.42 16.47 -7.64
N SER A 69 -3.22 17.02 -7.47
CA SER A 69 -2.00 16.55 -8.14
C SER A 69 -1.67 15.10 -7.79
N ALA A 70 -1.79 14.73 -6.51
CA ALA A 70 -1.58 13.35 -6.07
C ALA A 70 -2.62 12.40 -6.67
N VAL A 71 -3.89 12.82 -6.73
CA VAL A 71 -4.99 12.06 -7.33
C VAL A 71 -4.77 11.84 -8.82
N ALA A 72 -4.36 12.88 -9.56
CA ALA A 72 -4.05 12.78 -10.99
C ALA A 72 -2.92 11.76 -11.26
N ALA A 73 -1.86 11.79 -10.45
CA ALA A 73 -0.76 10.81 -10.55
C ALA A 73 -1.22 9.37 -10.22
N SER A 74 -2.05 9.18 -9.19
CA SER A 74 -2.65 7.88 -8.85
C SER A 74 -3.57 7.34 -9.96
N LYS A 75 -4.30 8.21 -10.66
CA LYS A 75 -5.11 7.82 -11.83
C LYS A 75 -4.24 7.29 -12.96
N LEU A 76 -3.15 7.99 -13.29
CA LEU A 76 -2.21 7.52 -14.31
C LEU A 76 -1.60 6.17 -13.92
N MET A 77 -1.12 6.02 -12.68
CA MET A 77 -0.62 4.74 -12.16
C MET A 77 -1.65 3.60 -12.35
N THR A 78 -2.92 3.87 -12.05
CA THR A 78 -4.01 2.88 -12.23
C THR A 78 -4.18 2.50 -13.69
N LEU A 79 -4.14 3.46 -14.62
CA LEU A 79 -4.23 3.21 -16.06
C LEU A 79 -3.05 2.36 -16.56
N LEU A 80 -1.83 2.67 -16.11
CA LEU A 80 -0.64 1.89 -16.48
C LEU A 80 -0.73 0.45 -15.96
N ASN A 81 -1.18 0.26 -14.72
CA ASN A 81 -1.37 -1.07 -14.15
C ASN A 81 -2.45 -1.87 -14.87
N GLN A 82 -3.55 -1.22 -15.24
CA GLN A 82 -4.61 -1.85 -16.00
C GLN A 82 -4.11 -2.32 -17.37
N GLU A 83 -3.34 -1.48 -18.08
CA GLU A 83 -2.74 -1.85 -19.37
C GLU A 83 -1.81 -3.06 -19.23
N VAL A 84 -0.93 -3.06 -18.23
CA VAL A 84 -0.01 -4.18 -18.01
C VAL A 84 -0.75 -5.46 -17.63
N GLN A 85 -1.80 -5.38 -16.82
CA GLN A 85 -2.59 -6.56 -16.46
C GLN A 85 -3.31 -7.20 -17.67
N LEU A 86 -3.71 -6.40 -18.65
CA LEU A 86 -4.56 -6.85 -19.76
C LEU A 86 -3.75 -7.18 -21.01
N HIS A 87 -2.65 -6.47 -21.23
CA HIS A 87 -1.82 -6.54 -22.44
C HIS A 87 -0.34 -6.77 -22.15
N GLY A 88 0.05 -6.96 -20.88
CA GLY A 88 1.46 -7.07 -20.53
C GLY A 88 2.26 -5.84 -20.95
N PHE A 89 3.49 -6.06 -21.41
CA PHE A 89 4.36 -4.99 -21.90
C PHE A 89 4.30 -4.83 -23.44
N ASP A 90 3.21 -5.23 -24.09
CA ASP A 90 3.06 -5.11 -25.55
C ASP A 90 3.22 -3.64 -26.01
N GLN A 91 2.78 -2.68 -25.19
CA GLN A 91 2.92 -1.24 -25.43
C GLN A 91 4.08 -0.60 -24.63
N LYS A 92 5.18 -1.32 -24.38
CA LYS A 92 6.28 -0.83 -23.51
C LYS A 92 6.76 0.58 -23.81
N ALA A 93 6.92 0.95 -25.08
CA ALA A 93 7.38 2.29 -25.46
C ALA A 93 6.39 3.40 -25.02
N LEU A 94 5.08 3.11 -25.05
CA LEU A 94 4.05 4.05 -24.59
C LEU A 94 4.07 4.17 -23.06
N LEU A 95 4.22 3.04 -22.35
CA LEU A 95 4.35 3.00 -20.89
C LEU A 95 5.60 3.76 -20.41
N ASP A 96 6.75 3.54 -21.05
CA ASP A 96 8.00 4.22 -20.73
C ASP A 96 7.87 5.74 -20.96
N ALA A 97 7.25 6.14 -22.08
CA ALA A 97 7.01 7.56 -22.38
C ALA A 97 6.06 8.21 -21.36
N ALA A 98 5.01 7.49 -20.92
CA ALA A 98 4.09 7.94 -19.88
C ALA A 98 4.82 8.24 -18.57
N VAL A 99 5.63 7.28 -18.10
CA VAL A 99 6.38 7.39 -16.84
C VAL A 99 7.41 8.51 -16.91
N ALA A 100 8.15 8.62 -18.03
CA ALA A 100 9.11 9.69 -18.23
C ALA A 100 8.44 11.07 -18.19
N ARG A 101 7.31 11.23 -18.88
CA ARG A 101 6.57 12.51 -18.90
C ARG A 101 5.96 12.84 -17.54
N ALA A 102 5.42 11.84 -16.83
CA ALA A 102 4.91 12.04 -15.47
C ALA A 102 6.01 12.53 -14.52
N LEU A 103 7.22 11.97 -14.62
CA LEU A 103 8.38 12.40 -13.84
C LEU A 103 8.77 13.85 -14.13
N GLU A 104 8.79 14.26 -15.41
CA GLU A 104 9.04 15.66 -15.79
C GLU A 104 8.01 16.62 -15.18
N LEU A 105 6.78 16.16 -15.00
CA LEU A 105 5.70 16.89 -14.35
C LEU A 105 5.72 16.77 -12.82
N GLY A 106 6.77 16.19 -12.22
CA GLY A 106 6.88 16.03 -10.76
C GLY A 106 6.01 14.92 -10.16
N ALA A 107 5.43 14.05 -11.00
CA ALA A 107 4.69 12.86 -10.61
C ALA A 107 5.54 11.61 -10.83
N GLU A 108 6.33 11.23 -9.83
CA GLU A 108 7.19 10.05 -9.90
C GLU A 108 6.38 8.75 -9.78
N ILE A 109 6.39 7.94 -10.83
CA ILE A 109 5.77 6.61 -10.89
C ILE A 109 6.86 5.59 -11.20
N ILE A 110 6.92 4.50 -10.42
CA ILE A 110 7.98 3.48 -10.52
C ILE A 110 7.38 2.10 -10.72
N TRP A 111 8.06 1.25 -11.48
CA TRP A 111 7.71 -0.17 -11.62
C TRP A 111 8.33 -0.99 -10.48
N SER A 112 7.54 -1.85 -9.83
CA SER A 112 8.03 -2.85 -8.89
C SER A 112 8.04 -4.21 -9.56
N GLU A 113 9.24 -4.79 -9.75
CA GLU A 113 9.38 -6.15 -10.29
C GLU A 113 8.76 -7.19 -9.36
N ASP A 114 8.87 -7.01 -8.04
CA ASP A 114 8.36 -7.97 -7.05
C ASP A 114 6.82 -8.05 -7.04
N HIS A 115 6.15 -6.94 -7.37
CA HIS A 115 4.69 -6.82 -7.38
C HIS A 115 4.10 -6.79 -8.78
N GLU A 116 4.94 -6.78 -9.81
CA GLU A 116 4.56 -6.69 -11.22
C GLU A 116 3.54 -5.57 -11.47
N GLN A 117 3.76 -4.40 -10.87
CA GLN A 117 2.90 -3.22 -11.02
C GLN A 117 3.65 -1.90 -10.78
N TYR A 118 3.11 -0.82 -11.35
CA TYR A 118 3.51 0.56 -11.11
C TYR A 118 2.96 1.12 -9.80
N PHE A 119 3.73 2.00 -9.18
CA PHE A 119 3.42 2.73 -7.96
C PHE A 119 3.74 4.21 -8.11
N TYR A 120 2.79 5.08 -7.75
CA TYR A 120 3.07 6.50 -7.52
C TYR A 120 3.77 6.68 -6.17
N THR A 121 4.88 7.40 -6.12
CA THR A 121 5.70 7.50 -4.89
C THR A 121 5.10 8.39 -3.80
N GLY A 122 3.95 9.03 -4.03
CA GLY A 122 3.19 9.75 -3.01
C GLY A 122 3.77 11.11 -2.60
N GLY A 123 4.65 11.70 -3.43
CA GLY A 123 5.32 12.97 -3.12
C GLY A 123 4.36 14.11 -2.77
N ALA A 124 3.26 14.26 -3.51
CA ALA A 124 2.27 15.31 -3.28
C ALA A 124 1.37 15.01 -2.07
N TYR A 125 1.04 13.74 -1.77
CA TYR A 125 0.36 13.37 -0.52
C TYR A 125 1.18 13.74 0.73
N ARG A 126 2.51 13.54 0.69
CA ARG A 126 3.39 13.97 1.79
C ARG A 126 3.39 15.48 1.98
N GLN A 127 3.44 16.24 0.89
CA GLN A 127 3.39 17.70 0.94
C GLN A 127 2.03 18.21 1.44
N TYR A 128 0.92 17.60 1.00
CA TYR A 128 -0.42 17.89 1.51
C TYR A 128 -0.48 17.74 3.03
N LEU A 129 -0.05 16.57 3.55
CA LEU A 129 -0.07 16.28 4.99
C LEU A 129 0.87 17.18 5.80
N ALA A 130 1.92 17.73 5.20
CA ALA A 130 2.80 18.68 5.85
C ALA A 130 2.13 20.06 6.06
N ILE A 131 1.21 20.45 5.17
CA ILE A 131 0.48 21.73 5.27
C ILE A 131 -0.77 21.57 6.14
N VAL A 132 -1.55 20.51 5.93
CA VAL A 132 -2.83 20.25 6.61
C VAL A 132 -2.90 18.81 7.14
N PRO A 133 -2.17 18.48 8.22
CA PRO A 133 -2.05 17.10 8.73
C PRO A 133 -3.38 16.45 9.15
N ASP A 134 -4.37 17.28 9.47
CA ASP A 134 -5.73 16.91 9.89
C ASP A 134 -6.80 17.50 8.93
N GLY A 135 -6.42 17.83 7.69
CA GLY A 135 -7.32 18.35 6.67
C GLY A 135 -8.34 17.30 6.17
N ILE A 136 -9.30 17.73 5.36
CA ILE A 136 -10.40 16.87 4.89
C ILE A 136 -9.92 15.61 4.15
N GLU A 137 -8.80 15.71 3.40
CA GLU A 137 -8.19 14.60 2.67
C GLU A 137 -7.06 13.88 3.42
N ALA A 138 -6.90 14.13 4.73
CA ALA A 138 -5.81 13.54 5.51
C ALA A 138 -5.92 12.01 5.59
N ALA A 139 -7.13 11.47 5.77
CA ALA A 139 -7.36 10.03 5.79
C ALA A 139 -6.96 9.36 4.46
N ASN A 140 -7.42 9.92 3.34
CA ASN A 140 -7.08 9.42 2.00
C ASN A 140 -5.56 9.48 1.76
N SER A 141 -4.93 10.61 2.06
CA SER A 141 -3.49 10.81 1.85
C SER A 141 -2.64 9.85 2.71
N ARG A 142 -3.01 9.67 3.98
CA ARG A 142 -2.31 8.72 4.88
C ARG A 142 -2.50 7.28 4.43
N TYR A 143 -3.71 6.90 4.02
CA TYR A 143 -3.98 5.56 3.49
C TYR A 143 -3.10 5.26 2.27
N GLN A 144 -2.99 6.18 1.32
CA GLN A 144 -2.15 6.00 0.12
C GLN A 144 -0.67 5.80 0.49
N LEU A 145 -0.17 6.52 1.49
CA LEU A 145 1.21 6.35 1.97
C LEU A 145 1.42 5.05 2.75
N ILE A 146 0.42 4.59 3.51
CA ILE A 146 0.44 3.28 4.18
C ILE A 146 0.50 2.17 3.12
N GLU A 147 -0.38 2.22 2.12
CA GLU A 147 -0.42 1.21 1.05
C GLU A 147 0.90 1.16 0.28
N LEU A 148 1.46 2.34 -0.05
CA LEU A 148 2.77 2.44 -0.67
C LEU A 148 3.88 1.83 0.23
N GLY A 149 3.88 2.17 1.51
CA GLY A 149 4.87 1.68 2.48
C GLY A 149 4.76 0.18 2.74
N PHE A 150 3.57 -0.40 2.61
CA PHE A 150 3.35 -1.84 2.72
C PHE A 150 3.91 -2.59 1.50
N TYR A 151 3.61 -2.13 0.29
CA TYR A 151 4.06 -2.81 -0.94
C TYR A 151 5.52 -2.55 -1.28
N LEU A 152 6.02 -1.32 -1.13
CA LEU A 152 7.40 -0.99 -1.50
C LEU A 152 8.37 -1.08 -0.32
N GLY A 153 7.88 -1.08 0.91
CA GLY A 153 8.72 -1.19 2.10
C GLY A 153 9.17 -2.63 2.31
N SER A 154 10.32 -2.98 1.75
CA SER A 154 11.08 -4.15 2.18
C SER A 154 12.11 -3.69 3.22
N THR A 155 12.02 -4.22 4.44
CA THR A 155 13.01 -3.93 5.48
C THR A 155 13.25 -5.14 6.36
N ASP A 156 14.53 -5.43 6.59
CA ASP A 156 14.98 -6.35 7.65
C ASP A 156 15.23 -5.59 8.98
N SER A 157 14.98 -4.28 9.00
CA SER A 157 15.11 -3.43 10.19
C SER A 157 13.87 -3.54 11.07
N ARG A 158 14.08 -4.03 12.30
CA ARG A 158 13.05 -4.05 13.33
C ARG A 158 12.48 -2.66 13.64
N GLU A 159 13.33 -1.62 13.59
CA GLU A 159 12.92 -0.25 13.90
C GLU A 159 12.00 0.32 12.82
N GLU A 160 12.36 0.15 11.56
CA GLU A 160 11.55 0.65 10.43
C GLU A 160 10.20 -0.08 10.35
N LEU A 161 10.19 -1.40 10.56
CA LEU A 161 8.96 -2.18 10.59
C LEU A 161 8.06 -1.81 11.79
N ALA A 162 8.65 -1.53 12.96
CA ALA A 162 7.89 -1.07 14.12
C ALA A 162 7.30 0.34 13.88
N ALA A 163 8.03 1.22 13.21
CA ALA A 163 7.53 2.54 12.83
C ALA A 163 6.35 2.45 11.84
N ARG A 164 6.41 1.55 10.85
CA ARG A 164 5.30 1.29 9.93
C ARG A 164 4.06 0.77 10.68
N ALA A 165 4.23 -0.25 11.51
CA ALA A 165 3.15 -0.79 12.35
C ALA A 165 2.52 0.28 13.27
N ALA A 166 3.33 1.21 13.79
CA ALA A 166 2.83 2.32 14.60
C ALA A 166 1.96 3.29 13.78
N VAL A 167 2.36 3.62 12.54
CA VAL A 167 1.55 4.46 11.63
C VAL A 167 0.21 3.80 11.30
N GLU A 168 0.21 2.50 11.00
CA GLU A 168 -1.01 1.75 10.70
C GLU A 168 -1.95 1.64 11.91
N SER A 169 -1.38 1.37 13.10
CA SER A 169 -2.13 1.33 14.35
C SER A 169 -2.76 2.68 14.69
N ASP A 170 -1.99 3.77 14.52
CA ASP A 170 -2.50 5.13 14.71
C ASP A 170 -3.61 5.46 13.72
N PHE A 171 -3.45 5.09 12.45
CA PHE A 171 -4.46 5.29 11.42
C PHE A 171 -5.78 4.62 11.79
N LEU A 172 -5.75 3.35 12.21
CA LEU A 172 -6.95 2.61 12.61
C LEU A 172 -7.62 3.18 13.86
N ARG A 173 -6.84 3.78 14.76
CA ARG A 173 -7.34 4.47 15.95
C ARG A 173 -8.04 5.79 15.60
N VAL A 174 -7.48 6.56 14.67
CA VAL A 174 -7.99 7.88 14.29
C VAL A 174 -9.13 7.77 13.28
N TYR A 175 -9.06 6.82 12.35
CA TYR A 175 -10.01 6.65 11.24
C TYR A 175 -10.65 5.24 11.21
N PRO A 176 -11.32 4.79 12.28
CA PRO A 176 -11.83 3.41 12.38
C PRO A 176 -12.93 3.08 11.34
N GLU A 177 -13.66 4.09 10.87
CA GLU A 177 -14.74 3.96 9.89
C GLU A 177 -14.30 4.31 8.46
N PHE A 178 -12.99 4.46 8.21
CA PHE A 178 -12.49 4.70 6.86
C PHE A 178 -12.80 3.49 5.96
N GLY A 179 -13.20 3.74 4.71
CA GLY A 179 -13.68 2.69 3.80
C GLY A 179 -12.70 1.53 3.58
N ASN A 180 -11.39 1.79 3.69
CA ASN A 180 -10.34 0.77 3.59
C ASN A 180 -9.65 0.45 4.93
N ALA A 181 -10.26 0.79 6.07
CA ALA A 181 -9.71 0.46 7.39
C ALA A 181 -9.50 -1.05 7.57
N GLU A 182 -10.36 -1.89 6.96
CA GLU A 182 -10.19 -3.34 6.98
C GLU A 182 -8.88 -3.81 6.31
N ARG A 183 -8.43 -3.11 5.26
CA ARG A 183 -7.18 -3.41 4.56
C ARG A 183 -5.98 -3.03 5.41
N VAL A 184 -6.00 -1.83 6.01
CA VAL A 184 -4.94 -1.38 6.93
C VAL A 184 -4.84 -2.32 8.14
N ALA A 185 -5.96 -2.86 8.62
CA ALA A 185 -5.94 -3.86 9.67
C ALA A 185 -5.19 -5.14 9.24
N MET A 186 -5.27 -5.55 7.98
CA MET A 186 -4.51 -6.71 7.49
C MET A 186 -3.02 -6.40 7.34
N PHE A 187 -2.66 -5.19 6.91
CA PHE A 187 -1.25 -4.75 6.86
C PHE A 187 -0.62 -4.80 8.25
N LEU A 188 -1.31 -4.25 9.26
CA LEU A 188 -0.83 -4.27 10.64
C LEU A 188 -0.65 -5.67 11.22
N ALA A 189 -1.56 -6.59 10.88
CA ALA A 189 -1.41 -7.99 11.27
C ALA A 189 -0.17 -8.64 10.65
N ILE A 190 0.19 -8.27 9.42
CA ILE A 190 1.37 -8.81 8.75
C ILE A 190 2.64 -8.23 9.38
N ASP A 191 2.66 -6.93 9.64
CA ASP A 191 3.78 -6.25 10.27
C ASP A 191 4.06 -6.76 11.69
N TYR A 192 3.03 -6.97 12.52
CA TYR A 192 3.22 -7.59 13.84
C TYR A 192 3.78 -9.00 13.76
N ARG A 193 3.36 -9.80 12.77
CA ARG A 193 3.93 -11.14 12.57
C ARG A 193 5.40 -11.04 12.18
N ASP A 194 5.73 -10.17 11.24
CA ASP A 194 7.10 -10.05 10.73
C ASP A 194 8.04 -9.47 11.80
N LEU A 195 7.54 -8.58 12.68
CA LEU A 195 8.24 -8.15 13.90
C LEU A 195 8.49 -9.32 14.87
N TRP A 196 7.49 -10.18 15.09
CA TRP A 196 7.68 -11.39 15.89
C TRP A 196 8.76 -12.30 15.30
N ARG A 197 8.79 -12.48 13.97
CA ARG A 197 9.82 -13.27 13.28
C ARG A 197 11.21 -12.71 13.48
N LEU A 198 11.39 -11.39 13.28
CA LEU A 198 12.68 -10.73 13.44
C LEU A 198 13.17 -10.79 14.90
N CYS A 199 12.27 -10.64 15.87
CA CYS A 199 12.62 -10.76 17.29
C CYS A 199 12.94 -12.21 17.69
N SER A 200 12.20 -13.17 17.18
CA SER A 200 12.49 -14.60 17.41
C SER A 200 13.83 -15.01 16.78
N ALA A 201 14.14 -14.53 15.57
CA ALA A 201 15.41 -14.80 14.90
C ALA A 201 16.63 -14.15 15.58
N SER A 202 16.42 -13.17 16.45
CA SER A 202 17.47 -12.51 17.23
C SER A 202 17.52 -12.95 18.71
N ASP A 203 16.80 -14.02 19.06
CA ASP A 203 16.66 -14.54 20.43
C ASP A 203 16.13 -13.51 21.46
N ASP A 204 15.46 -12.46 20.98
CA ASP A 204 14.86 -11.42 21.80
C ASP A 204 13.45 -11.84 22.22
N ARG A 205 13.38 -12.65 23.29
CA ARG A 205 12.14 -13.29 23.77
C ARG A 205 11.09 -12.28 24.20
N ASP A 206 11.49 -11.22 24.91
CA ASP A 206 10.55 -10.20 25.39
C ASP A 206 9.92 -9.47 24.21
N CYS A 207 10.72 -9.11 23.19
CA CYS A 207 10.20 -8.53 21.97
C CYS A 207 9.28 -9.51 21.21
N ALA A 208 9.68 -10.77 21.06
CA ALA A 208 8.86 -11.76 20.37
C ALA A 208 7.51 -11.95 21.09
N GLU A 209 7.50 -12.13 22.41
CA GLU A 209 6.26 -12.25 23.17
C GLU A 209 5.37 -11.02 23.06
N HIS A 210 5.97 -9.81 23.04
CA HIS A 210 5.23 -8.56 22.85
C HIS A 210 4.47 -8.56 21.51
N TYR A 211 5.16 -8.82 20.41
CA TYR A 211 4.53 -8.79 19.09
C TYR A 211 3.60 -9.98 18.83
N ALA A 212 3.86 -11.14 19.44
CA ALA A 212 2.91 -12.25 19.42
C ALA A 212 1.57 -11.88 20.10
N LYS A 213 1.62 -11.21 21.26
CA LYS A 213 0.42 -10.73 21.96
C LYS A 213 -0.33 -9.67 21.15
N LEU A 214 0.39 -8.73 20.53
CA LEU A 214 -0.23 -7.71 19.66
C LEU A 214 -0.90 -8.33 18.44
N ASN A 215 -0.22 -9.26 17.77
CA ASN A 215 -0.74 -9.94 16.59
C ASN A 215 -2.04 -10.70 16.89
N ARG A 216 -2.05 -11.53 17.95
CA ARG A 216 -3.22 -12.28 18.41
C ARG A 216 -4.40 -11.36 18.70
N LYS A 217 -4.18 -10.38 19.57
CA LYS A 217 -5.22 -9.42 19.96
C LYS A 217 -5.81 -8.70 18.74
N HIS A 218 -4.96 -8.29 17.81
CA HIS A 218 -5.36 -7.57 16.63
C HIS A 218 -6.16 -8.44 15.66
N LEU A 219 -5.70 -9.67 15.38
CA LEU A 219 -6.41 -10.60 14.50
C LEU A 219 -7.74 -11.08 15.09
N ASP A 220 -7.81 -11.31 16.41
CA ASP A 220 -9.07 -11.61 17.11
C ASP A 220 -10.06 -10.45 16.96
N ALA A 221 -9.60 -9.21 17.18
CA ALA A 221 -10.43 -8.02 17.03
C ALA A 221 -10.90 -7.82 15.59
N ALA A 222 -10.02 -8.03 14.60
CA ALA A 222 -10.38 -7.94 13.18
C ALA A 222 -11.38 -9.04 12.77
N ALA A 223 -11.19 -10.27 13.25
CA ALA A 223 -12.11 -11.38 13.01
C ALA A 223 -13.51 -11.09 13.58
N ALA A 224 -13.59 -10.46 14.76
CA ALA A 224 -14.85 -10.06 15.37
C ALA A 224 -15.50 -8.87 14.66
N ARG A 225 -14.72 -7.82 14.32
CA ARG A 225 -15.22 -6.61 13.67
C ARG A 225 -15.74 -6.87 12.26
N TYR A 226 -15.08 -7.77 11.52
CA TYR A 226 -15.40 -8.09 10.12
C TYR A 226 -15.98 -9.51 9.97
N ALA A 227 -16.75 -9.97 10.96
CA ALA A 227 -17.16 -11.37 11.10
C ALA A 227 -17.85 -11.98 9.86
N ASP A 228 -18.72 -11.22 9.21
CA ASP A 228 -19.52 -11.68 8.05
C ASP A 228 -18.82 -11.44 6.70
N GLY A 229 -17.56 -10.98 6.73
CA GLY A 229 -16.80 -10.58 5.56
C GLY A 229 -15.60 -11.47 5.26
N ARG A 230 -15.13 -11.37 4.02
CA ARG A 230 -13.86 -11.96 3.56
C ARG A 230 -12.67 -11.58 4.46
N THR A 231 -12.65 -10.35 4.97
CA THR A 231 -11.62 -9.89 5.91
C THR A 231 -11.64 -10.66 7.23
N GLY A 232 -12.82 -10.94 7.80
CA GLY A 232 -12.90 -11.71 9.05
C GLY A 232 -12.47 -13.16 8.88
N GLU A 233 -12.76 -13.78 7.73
CA GLU A 233 -12.24 -15.10 7.37
C GLU A 233 -10.72 -15.10 7.20
N LEU A 234 -10.18 -14.09 6.52
CA LEU A 234 -8.75 -13.91 6.36
C LEU A 234 -8.06 -13.74 7.73
N ALA A 235 -8.62 -12.91 8.62
CA ALA A 235 -8.08 -12.69 9.95
C ALA A 235 -8.01 -13.99 10.77
N ARG A 236 -9.08 -14.80 10.76
CA ARG A 236 -9.10 -16.13 11.40
C ARG A 236 -8.05 -17.07 10.81
N THR A 237 -7.91 -17.07 9.49
CA THR A 237 -6.92 -17.90 8.79
C THR A 237 -5.49 -17.49 9.14
N LEU A 238 -5.21 -16.19 9.17
CA LEU A 238 -3.91 -15.65 9.56
C LEU A 238 -3.59 -15.98 11.01
N LEU A 239 -4.58 -15.89 11.91
CA LEU A 239 -4.39 -16.24 13.33
C LEU A 239 -4.04 -17.72 13.50
N GLN A 240 -4.80 -18.61 12.87
CA GLN A 240 -4.52 -20.05 12.91
C GLN A 240 -3.11 -20.39 12.39
N ARG A 241 -2.70 -19.76 11.28
CA ARG A 241 -1.35 -19.94 10.73
C ARG A 241 -0.27 -19.42 11.68
N PHE A 242 -0.50 -18.26 12.29
CA PHE A 242 0.43 -17.65 13.23
C PHE A 242 0.61 -18.50 14.49
N GLU A 243 -0.47 -19.04 15.05
CA GLU A 243 -0.39 -19.97 16.20
C GLU A 243 0.40 -21.23 15.87
N ALA A 244 0.17 -21.82 14.69
CA ALA A 244 0.94 -22.97 14.23
C ALA A 244 2.42 -22.63 14.05
N GLU A 245 2.74 -21.42 13.57
CA GLU A 245 4.10 -20.94 13.41
C GLU A 245 4.82 -20.78 14.77
N ILE A 246 4.15 -20.17 15.75
CA ILE A 246 4.69 -20.05 17.13
C ILE A 246 4.94 -21.43 17.74
N ALA A 247 3.98 -22.36 17.62
CA ALA A 247 4.11 -23.70 18.20
C ALA A 247 5.29 -24.50 17.61
N ASN A 248 5.64 -24.27 16.34
CA ASN A 248 6.77 -24.93 15.69
C ASN A 248 8.12 -24.28 15.99
N ALA A 249 8.14 -23.06 16.56
CA ALA A 249 9.36 -22.33 16.92
C ALA A 249 9.83 -22.60 18.37
N GLN A 250 9.02 -23.29 19.17
CA GLN A 250 9.31 -23.71 20.56
C GLN A 250 9.93 -25.11 20.61
#